data_AF-A0A3D6BRZ8-F1
#
_entry.id   AF-A0A3D6BRZ8-F1
#
_cell.length_a   1.000
_cell.length_b   1.000
_cell.length_c   1.000
_cell.angle_alpha   90.00
_cell.angle_beta   90.00
_cell.angle_gamma   90.00
#
_symmetry.space_group_name_H-M   'P 1'
#
loop_
_entity.id
_entity.type
_entity.pdbx_description
1 polymer ?
#
loop_
_entity_poly.entity_id
_entity_poly.type
_entity_poly.pdbx_seq_one_letter_code
_entity_poly.pdbx_strand_id
1 'polypeptide(L)'
;MACKNRNYLKVLDLKKEILRLKKEKNAVILAHYYQVPEIQDVADYVGDSLGLSQKAAETDADIIVFAGVHFMAETAKILNPDKTVVLPDLNAGCSLADSCPPEAFKAFKEQHPDHLVITYINCSAEIKAMSDIVCTSSNALKIVESVPKEIPIIFAPDKNLGHYISKVSGRDLVLWDGSCIVHEAFSIDKLLKLYKE
;
A
#
# COMPACT_ATOMS: atom_id res chain seq x y z
N MET A 1 2.03 -28.11 -0.06
CA MET A 1 2.91 -28.99 0.71
C MET A 1 3.04 -28.38 2.11
N ALA A 2 2.14 -28.78 3.01
CA ALA A 2 1.92 -28.13 4.30
C ALA A 2 3.14 -28.23 5.22
N CYS A 3 3.42 -27.14 5.93
CA CYS A 3 4.43 -26.99 6.97
C CYS A 3 4.33 -28.11 8.02
N LYS A 4 5.09 -29.19 7.84
CA LYS A 4 5.04 -30.41 8.68
C LYS A 4 6.08 -30.45 9.81
N ASN A 5 6.81 -29.36 10.08
CA ASN A 5 7.88 -29.38 11.10
C ASN A 5 7.85 -28.18 12.06
N ARG A 6 6.76 -28.02 12.84
CA ARG A 6 6.70 -27.02 13.93
C ARG A 6 7.72 -27.26 15.06
N ASN A 7 8.27 -28.49 15.19
CA ASN A 7 9.27 -28.79 16.22
C ASN A 7 10.69 -28.29 15.88
N TYR A 8 11.01 -28.05 14.61
CA TYR A 8 12.34 -27.55 14.19
C TYR A 8 12.53 -26.07 14.56
N LEU A 9 11.43 -25.30 14.59
CA LEU A 9 11.41 -23.88 14.95
C LEU A 9 11.70 -23.63 16.45
N LYS A 10 11.50 -24.63 17.32
CA LYS A 10 11.74 -24.48 18.78
C LYS A 10 13.21 -24.46 19.19
N VAL A 11 14.12 -24.88 18.30
CA VAL A 11 15.57 -24.94 18.56
C VAL A 11 16.33 -23.86 17.78
N LEU A 12 15.70 -23.26 16.75
CA LEU A 12 16.29 -22.19 15.95
C LEU A 12 16.01 -20.81 16.57
N ASP A 13 17.07 -20.02 16.74
CA ASP A 13 16.95 -18.57 16.86
C ASP A 13 16.54 -18.01 15.48
N LEU A 14 15.24 -17.74 15.33
CA LEU A 14 14.65 -17.25 14.08
C LEU A 14 15.27 -15.93 13.62
N LYS A 15 15.57 -15.02 14.55
CA LYS A 15 16.17 -13.72 14.21
C LYS A 15 17.54 -13.94 13.60
N LYS A 16 18.36 -14.79 14.23
CA LYS A 16 19.69 -15.13 13.71
C LYS A 16 19.62 -15.79 12.33
N GLU A 17 18.67 -16.69 12.12
CA GLU A 17 18.54 -17.39 10.84
C GLU A 17 18.04 -16.48 9.71
N ILE A 18 17.08 -15.59 10.00
CA ILE A 18 16.61 -14.57 9.06
C ILE A 18 17.77 -13.68 8.63
N LEU A 19 18.58 -13.18 9.58
CA LEU A 19 19.73 -12.32 9.27
C LEU A 19 20.81 -13.08 8.48
N ARG A 20 21.02 -14.36 8.77
CA ARG A 20 21.94 -15.24 8.02
C ARG A 20 21.49 -15.40 6.57
N LEU A 21 20.23 -15.77 6.35
CA LEU A 21 19.65 -15.97 5.01
C LEU A 21 19.58 -14.65 4.23
N LYS A 22 19.24 -13.55 4.90
CA LYS A 22 19.23 -12.22 4.30
C LYS A 22 20.58 -11.88 3.66
N LYS A 23 21.67 -12.10 4.40
CA LYS A 23 23.03 -11.89 3.90
C LYS A 23 23.42 -12.88 2.80
N GLU A 24 23.14 -14.18 3.00
CA GLU A 24 23.48 -15.23 2.03
C GLU A 24 22.81 -15.00 0.68
N LYS A 25 21.57 -14.51 0.68
CA LYS A 25 20.76 -14.33 -0.52
C LYS A 25 20.80 -12.92 -1.10
N ASN A 26 21.64 -12.04 -0.57
CA ASN A 26 21.65 -10.62 -0.93
C ASN A 26 20.23 -10.03 -0.94
N ALA A 27 19.52 -10.20 0.18
CA ALA A 27 18.13 -9.77 0.32
C ALA A 27 18.02 -8.50 1.16
N VAL A 28 16.98 -7.71 0.88
CA VAL A 28 16.53 -6.61 1.74
C VAL A 28 15.15 -6.94 2.31
N ILE A 29 14.92 -6.60 3.57
CA ILE A 29 13.63 -6.73 4.24
C ILE A 29 13.02 -5.34 4.41
N LEU A 30 11.89 -5.11 3.75
CA LEU A 30 11.12 -3.87 3.83
C LEU A 30 9.84 -4.11 4.63
N ALA A 31 9.64 -3.38 5.73
CA ALA A 31 8.50 -3.59 6.62
C ALA A 31 7.61 -2.35 6.75
N HIS A 32 6.30 -2.55 6.67
CA HIS A 32 5.35 -1.48 6.95
C HIS A 32 5.22 -1.22 8.45
N TYR A 33 4.88 0.01 8.85
CA TYR A 33 4.68 0.40 10.25
C TYR A 33 3.69 -0.47 11.03
N TYR A 34 2.76 -1.15 10.35
CA TYR A 34 1.75 -2.01 10.97
C TYR A 34 2.24 -3.44 11.22
N GLN A 35 3.49 -3.77 10.88
CA GLN A 35 4.08 -5.05 11.24
C GLN A 35 4.33 -5.15 12.74
N VAL A 36 4.33 -6.37 13.26
CA VAL A 36 4.66 -6.63 14.67
C VAL A 36 6.14 -6.26 14.96
N PRO A 37 6.49 -5.85 16.19
CA PRO A 37 7.84 -5.37 16.52
C PRO A 37 8.96 -6.33 16.13
N GLU A 38 8.75 -7.64 16.26
CA GLU A 38 9.74 -8.67 15.95
C GLU A 38 10.13 -8.70 14.46
N ILE A 39 9.20 -8.30 13.58
CA ILE A 39 9.45 -8.17 12.14
C ILE A 39 10.16 -6.85 11.82
N GLN A 40 9.78 -5.77 12.50
CA GLN A 40 10.45 -4.47 12.36
C GLN A 40 11.92 -4.57 12.78
N ASP A 41 12.21 -5.32 13.85
CA ASP A 41 13.54 -5.58 14.40
C ASP A 41 14.55 -6.23 13.43
N VAL A 42 14.07 -6.91 12.39
CA VAL A 42 14.90 -7.59 11.39
C VAL A 42 14.89 -6.90 10.03
N ALA A 43 14.03 -5.89 9.87
CA ALA A 43 13.90 -5.10 8.65
C ALA A 43 15.12 -4.19 8.44
N ASP A 44 15.47 -3.96 7.18
CA ASP A 44 16.49 -2.96 6.81
C ASP A 44 15.88 -1.56 6.72
N TYR A 45 14.58 -1.49 6.48
CA TYR A 45 13.82 -0.25 6.47
C TYR A 45 12.38 -0.47 6.94
N VAL A 46 11.92 0.43 7.81
CA VAL A 46 10.55 0.48 8.30
C VAL A 46 9.93 1.82 7.89
N GLY A 47 8.81 1.78 7.18
CA GLY A 47 8.23 2.98 6.57
C GLY A 47 6.75 2.90 6.21
N ASP A 48 6.24 4.03 5.69
CA ASP A 48 4.94 4.10 5.03
C ASP A 48 5.04 3.57 3.58
N SER A 49 3.91 3.53 2.88
CA SER A 49 3.86 3.05 1.49
C SER A 49 4.79 3.83 0.54
N LEU A 50 5.01 5.13 0.77
CA LEU A 50 5.86 5.95 -0.09
C LEU A 50 7.33 5.62 0.13
N GLY A 51 7.78 5.65 1.38
CA GLY A 51 9.16 5.32 1.75
C GLY A 51 9.54 3.91 1.36
N LEU A 52 8.63 2.94 1.53
CA LEU A 52 8.86 1.56 1.10
C LEU A 52 9.00 1.45 -0.42
N SER A 53 8.19 2.17 -1.19
CA SER A 53 8.29 2.20 -2.66
C SER A 53 9.62 2.81 -3.12
N GLN A 54 10.05 3.90 -2.48
CA GLN A 54 11.34 4.53 -2.76
C GLN A 54 12.50 3.58 -2.43
N LYS A 55 12.48 2.92 -1.27
CA LYS A 55 13.52 1.96 -0.89
C LYS A 55 13.54 0.71 -1.74
N ALA A 56 12.39 0.24 -2.20
CA ALA A 56 12.32 -0.83 -3.19
C ALA A 56 12.97 -0.41 -4.52
N ALA A 57 12.78 0.83 -4.98
CA ALA A 57 13.38 1.31 -6.23
C ALA A 57 14.90 1.56 -6.10
N GLU A 58 15.37 2.01 -4.94
CA GLU A 58 16.78 2.37 -4.68
C GLU A 58 17.69 1.16 -4.38
N THR A 59 17.13 -0.02 -4.08
CA THR A 59 17.93 -1.15 -3.59
C THR A 59 18.69 -1.88 -4.69
N ASP A 60 19.93 -2.28 -4.41
CA ASP A 60 20.74 -3.17 -5.25
C ASP A 60 20.64 -4.66 -4.83
N ALA A 61 19.75 -4.98 -3.88
CA ALA A 61 19.52 -6.36 -3.45
C ALA A 61 18.87 -7.19 -4.56
N ASP A 62 19.21 -8.48 -4.65
CA ASP A 62 18.62 -9.41 -5.63
C ASP A 62 17.19 -9.82 -5.23
N ILE A 63 16.92 -9.81 -3.92
CA ILE A 63 15.65 -10.23 -3.34
C ILE A 63 15.08 -9.13 -2.43
N ILE A 64 13.82 -8.78 -2.63
CA ILE A 64 13.04 -7.92 -1.75
C ILE A 64 12.05 -8.79 -0.99
N VAL A 65 12.24 -8.95 0.31
CA VAL A 65 11.23 -9.54 1.20
C VAL A 65 10.34 -8.42 1.71
N PHE A 66 9.09 -8.43 1.28
CA PHE A 66 8.13 -7.37 1.58
C PHE A 66 7.23 -7.79 2.75
N ALA A 67 7.52 -7.30 3.95
CA ALA A 67 6.70 -7.48 5.14
C ALA A 67 5.57 -6.44 5.17
N GLY A 68 4.56 -6.67 4.33
CA GLY A 68 3.41 -5.80 4.15
C GLY A 68 2.22 -6.58 3.60
N VAL A 69 1.42 -5.90 2.77
CA VAL A 69 0.23 -6.48 2.11
C VAL A 69 0.46 -6.62 0.60
N HIS A 70 -0.39 -7.40 -0.06
CA HIS A 70 -0.24 -7.84 -1.45
C HIS A 70 0.07 -6.70 -2.43
N PHE A 71 -0.73 -5.64 -2.44
CA PHE A 71 -0.54 -4.52 -3.39
C PHE A 71 0.81 -3.79 -3.20
N MET A 72 1.38 -3.80 -1.99
CA MET A 72 2.68 -3.17 -1.73
C MET A 72 3.80 -4.01 -2.32
N ALA A 73 3.72 -5.34 -2.16
CA ALA A 73 4.64 -6.26 -2.81
C ALA A 73 4.53 -6.21 -4.34
N GLU A 74 3.31 -6.11 -4.88
CA GLU A 74 3.10 -5.86 -6.32
C GLU A 74 3.77 -4.56 -6.76
N THR A 75 3.64 -3.49 -5.97
CA THR A 75 4.28 -2.20 -6.28
C THR A 75 5.80 -2.33 -6.31
N ALA A 76 6.39 -3.02 -5.33
CA ALA A 76 7.83 -3.30 -5.34
C ALA A 76 8.26 -4.11 -6.58
N LYS A 77 7.43 -5.07 -7.03
CA LYS A 77 7.69 -5.88 -8.22
C LYS A 77 7.55 -5.07 -9.51
N ILE A 78 6.57 -4.16 -9.60
CA ILE A 78 6.40 -3.24 -10.73
C ILE A 78 7.63 -2.34 -10.87
N LEU A 79 8.14 -1.81 -9.75
CA LEU A 79 9.35 -0.96 -9.74
C LEU A 79 10.64 -1.76 -10.00
N ASN A 80 10.63 -3.08 -9.80
CA ASN A 80 11.78 -3.97 -9.94
C ASN A 80 11.42 -5.25 -10.72
N PRO A 81 11.17 -5.15 -12.03
CA PRO A 81 10.69 -6.27 -12.83
C PRO A 81 11.66 -7.46 -12.87
N ASP A 82 12.96 -7.22 -12.72
CA ASP A 82 13.99 -8.27 -12.78
C ASP A 82 14.36 -8.86 -11.41
N LYS A 83 14.01 -8.19 -10.30
CA LYS A 83 14.32 -8.67 -8.94
C LYS A 83 13.27 -9.66 -8.45
N THR A 84 13.67 -10.54 -7.53
CA THR A 84 12.71 -11.43 -6.86
C THR A 84 12.01 -10.66 -5.74
N VAL A 85 10.69 -10.60 -5.74
CA VAL A 85 9.90 -10.02 -4.64
C VAL A 85 9.14 -11.14 -3.95
N VAL A 86 9.31 -11.25 -2.63
CA VAL A 86 8.70 -12.29 -1.79
C VAL A 86 7.75 -11.64 -0.80
N LEU A 87 6.48 -12.04 -0.86
CA LEU A 87 5.49 -11.74 0.17
C LEU A 87 5.35 -12.98 1.07
N PRO A 88 5.65 -12.89 2.39
CA PRO A 88 5.62 -14.05 3.27
C PRO A 88 4.25 -14.75 3.40
N ASP A 89 3.15 -14.01 3.22
CA ASP A 89 1.80 -14.55 3.21
C ASP A 89 0.97 -13.89 2.09
N LEU A 90 0.59 -14.68 1.08
CA LEU A 90 -0.22 -14.20 -0.04
C LEU A 90 -1.65 -13.79 0.37
N ASN A 91 -2.12 -14.21 1.55
CA ASN A 91 -3.42 -13.80 2.08
C ASN A 91 -3.36 -12.45 2.82
N ALA A 92 -2.19 -11.81 2.91
CA ALA A 92 -2.05 -10.46 3.47
C ALA A 92 -2.71 -9.42 2.53
N GLY A 93 -4.03 -9.32 2.62
CA GLY A 93 -4.86 -8.44 1.79
C GLY A 93 -5.05 -7.03 2.34
N CYS A 94 -5.85 -6.23 1.62
CA CYS A 94 -6.23 -4.89 2.04
C CYS A 94 -7.67 -4.62 1.61
N SER A 95 -8.57 -4.49 2.58
CA SER A 95 -10.00 -4.26 2.31
C SER A 95 -10.28 -3.05 1.43
N LEU A 96 -9.45 -2.00 1.53
CA LEU A 96 -9.56 -0.82 0.67
C LEU A 96 -9.17 -1.13 -0.78
N ALA A 97 -8.10 -1.91 -1.00
CA ALA A 97 -7.74 -2.33 -2.36
C ALA A 97 -8.83 -3.24 -2.95
N ASP A 98 -9.37 -4.15 -2.13
CA ASP A 98 -10.45 -5.08 -2.52
C ASP A 98 -11.77 -4.35 -2.82
N SER A 99 -11.99 -3.16 -2.25
CA SER A 99 -13.17 -2.33 -2.49
C SER A 99 -13.24 -1.70 -3.88
N CYS A 100 -12.19 -1.85 -4.70
CA CYS A 100 -12.13 -1.31 -6.06
C CYS A 100 -11.82 -2.42 -7.07
N PRO A 101 -12.82 -3.25 -7.44
CA PRO A 101 -12.64 -4.32 -8.42
C PRO A 101 -12.33 -3.75 -9.82
N PRO A 102 -11.36 -4.30 -10.55
CA PRO A 102 -10.92 -3.79 -11.85
C PRO A 102 -12.04 -3.58 -12.87
N GLU A 103 -12.92 -4.56 -13.07
CA GLU A 103 -14.03 -4.46 -14.03
C GLU A 103 -15.02 -3.35 -13.67
N ALA A 104 -15.33 -3.20 -12.37
CA ALA A 104 -16.24 -2.17 -11.90
C ALA A 104 -15.61 -0.77 -12.00
N PHE A 105 -14.31 -0.66 -11.69
CA PHE A 105 -13.56 0.59 -11.85
C PHE A 105 -13.42 1.00 -13.31
N LYS A 106 -13.22 0.04 -14.22
CA LYS A 106 -13.19 0.29 -15.65
C LYS A 106 -14.51 0.88 -16.15
N ALA A 107 -15.64 0.25 -15.80
CA ALA A 107 -16.96 0.77 -16.16
C ALA A 107 -17.24 2.16 -15.55
N PHE A 108 -16.69 2.46 -14.37
CA PHE A 108 -16.76 3.78 -13.76
C PHE A 108 -15.91 4.81 -14.51
N LYS A 109 -14.67 4.47 -14.88
CA LYS A 109 -13.80 5.32 -15.70
C LYS A 109 -14.43 5.64 -17.06
N GLU A 110 -15.09 4.67 -17.70
CA GLU A 110 -15.78 4.84 -18.98
C GLU A 110 -16.95 5.84 -18.94
N GLN A 111 -17.54 6.07 -17.76
CA GLN A 111 -18.56 7.12 -17.55
C GLN A 111 -17.94 8.53 -17.46
N HIS A 112 -16.61 8.63 -17.38
CA HIS A 112 -15.86 9.85 -17.15
C HIS A 112 -14.65 9.94 -18.11
N PRO A 113 -14.86 9.91 -19.45
CA PRO A 113 -13.78 9.74 -20.43
C PRO A 113 -12.75 10.89 -20.44
N ASP A 114 -13.14 12.09 -20.04
CA ASP A 114 -12.26 13.27 -20.02
C ASP A 114 -11.51 13.45 -18.69
N HIS A 115 -11.67 12.53 -17.73
CA HIS A 115 -11.04 12.65 -16.41
C HIS A 115 -9.66 12.00 -16.36
N LEU A 116 -8.72 12.71 -15.74
CA LEU A 116 -7.45 12.14 -15.32
C LEU A 116 -7.66 11.27 -14.08
N VAL A 117 -7.11 10.07 -14.10
CA VAL A 117 -7.26 9.08 -13.04
C VAL A 117 -6.07 9.12 -12.09
N ILE A 118 -6.33 9.58 -10.85
CA ILE A 118 -5.38 9.49 -9.74
C ILE A 118 -5.82 8.38 -8.80
N THR A 119 -4.96 7.40 -8.57
CA THR A 119 -5.24 6.34 -7.60
C THR A 119 -4.27 6.36 -6.44
N TYR A 120 -4.81 6.25 -5.23
CA TYR A 120 -4.04 5.91 -4.06
C TYR A 120 -3.39 4.53 -4.23
N ILE A 121 -2.14 4.38 -3.79
CA ILE A 121 -1.30 3.19 -3.93
C ILE A 121 -1.97 1.89 -3.42
N ASN A 122 -2.92 2.02 -2.50
CA ASN A 122 -3.74 0.96 -1.92
C ASN A 122 -4.81 0.44 -2.90
N CYS A 123 -4.37 -0.05 -4.06
CA CYS A 123 -5.20 -0.66 -5.10
C CYS A 123 -4.40 -1.77 -5.80
N SER A 124 -5.05 -2.66 -6.55
CA SER A 124 -4.35 -3.73 -7.28
C SER A 124 -3.44 -3.19 -8.40
N ALA A 125 -2.49 -4.01 -8.86
CA ALA A 125 -1.70 -3.70 -10.05
C ALA A 125 -2.56 -3.39 -11.29
N GLU A 126 -3.71 -4.05 -11.44
CA GLU A 126 -4.62 -3.82 -12.58
C GLU A 126 -5.31 -2.46 -12.50
N ILE A 127 -5.70 -2.01 -11.31
CA ILE A 127 -6.18 -0.64 -11.10
C ILE A 127 -5.07 0.36 -11.44
N LYS A 128 -3.83 0.14 -10.98
CA LYS A 128 -2.69 1.01 -11.31
C LYS A 128 -2.46 1.13 -12.82
N ALA A 129 -2.69 0.05 -13.58
CA ALA A 129 -2.57 0.08 -15.04
C ALA A 129 -3.65 0.93 -15.73
N MET A 130 -4.78 1.18 -15.05
CA MET A 130 -5.84 2.07 -15.52
C MET A 130 -5.69 3.51 -15.03
N SER A 131 -4.67 3.79 -14.21
CA SER A 131 -4.39 5.11 -13.62
C SER A 131 -3.40 5.91 -14.44
N ASP A 132 -3.57 7.23 -14.45
CA ASP A 132 -2.58 8.14 -15.03
C ASP A 132 -1.49 8.47 -14.00
N ILE A 133 -1.86 8.60 -12.72
CA ILE A 133 -0.92 8.88 -11.62
C ILE A 133 -1.27 8.06 -10.38
N VAL A 134 -0.25 7.48 -9.73
CA VAL A 134 -0.38 6.83 -8.42
C VAL A 134 0.13 7.76 -7.32
N CYS A 135 -0.64 7.94 -6.26
CA CYS A 135 -0.25 8.75 -5.10
C CYS A 135 -0.24 7.93 -3.80
N THR A 136 0.29 8.51 -2.74
CA THR A 136 0.16 8.03 -1.35
C THR A 136 -0.55 9.07 -0.50
N SER A 137 -0.97 8.73 0.72
CA SER A 137 -1.52 9.72 1.67
C SER A 137 -0.54 10.87 1.92
N SER A 138 0.76 10.58 1.94
CA SER A 138 1.85 11.54 2.17
C SER A 138 2.07 12.53 1.02
N ASN A 139 1.59 12.25 -0.21
CA ASN A 139 1.81 13.14 -1.37
C ASN A 139 0.55 13.46 -2.19
N ALA A 140 -0.64 12.94 -1.82
CA ALA A 140 -1.87 13.08 -2.60
C ALA A 140 -2.22 14.53 -2.92
N LEU A 141 -2.10 15.46 -1.96
CA LEU A 141 -2.37 16.88 -2.17
C LEU A 141 -1.49 17.46 -3.29
N LYS A 142 -0.18 17.25 -3.18
CA LYS A 142 0.80 17.73 -4.16
C LYS A 142 0.52 17.17 -5.55
N ILE A 143 0.12 15.90 -5.64
CA ILE A 143 -0.20 15.25 -6.92
C ILE A 143 -1.48 15.86 -7.52
N VAL A 144 -2.54 16.03 -6.74
CA VAL A 144 -3.79 16.65 -7.20
C VAL A 144 -3.58 18.11 -7.63
N GLU A 145 -2.76 18.87 -6.91
CA GLU A 145 -2.42 20.27 -7.26
C GLU A 145 -1.53 20.38 -8.51
N SER A 146 -0.79 19.32 -8.86
CA SER A 146 0.07 19.30 -10.05
C SER A 146 -0.70 19.19 -11.36
N VAL A 147 -1.95 18.73 -11.31
CA VAL A 147 -2.82 18.59 -12.49
C VAL A 147 -3.44 19.96 -12.82
N PRO A 148 -3.39 20.44 -14.09
CA PRO A 148 -4.06 21.67 -14.52
C PRO A 148 -5.52 21.75 -14.04
N LYS A 149 -5.98 22.92 -13.61
CA LYS A 149 -7.27 23.08 -12.90
C LYS A 149 -8.48 22.70 -13.75
N GLU A 150 -8.35 22.81 -15.06
CA GLU A 150 -9.39 22.60 -16.07
C GLU A 150 -9.62 21.10 -16.35
N ILE A 151 -8.66 20.24 -15.98
CA ILE A 151 -8.75 18.80 -16.19
C ILE A 151 -9.53 18.17 -15.02
N PRO A 152 -10.69 17.54 -15.23
CA PRO A 152 -11.41 16.89 -14.14
C PRO A 152 -10.66 15.63 -13.68
N ILE A 153 -10.83 15.23 -12.42
CA ILE A 153 -10.05 14.14 -11.81
C ILE A 153 -10.98 13.08 -11.22
N ILE A 154 -10.70 11.81 -11.53
CA ILE A 154 -11.15 10.66 -10.75
C ILE A 154 -10.13 10.40 -9.65
N PHE A 155 -10.60 10.26 -8.41
CA PHE A 155 -9.77 9.84 -7.28
C PHE A 155 -10.30 8.54 -6.67
N ALA A 156 -9.44 7.53 -6.59
CA ALA A 156 -9.82 6.19 -6.10
C ALA A 156 -8.69 5.55 -5.29
N PRO A 157 -8.94 4.47 -4.53
CA PRO A 157 -10.25 3.98 -4.16
C PRO A 157 -10.81 4.60 -2.87
N ASP A 158 -10.02 5.38 -2.13
CA ASP A 158 -10.43 5.88 -0.81
C ASP A 158 -11.19 7.22 -0.92
N LYS A 159 -12.51 7.16 -0.70
CA LYS A 159 -13.36 8.36 -0.70
C LYS A 159 -13.05 9.31 0.44
N ASN A 160 -12.60 8.83 1.60
CA ASN A 160 -12.31 9.69 2.74
C ASN A 160 -11.05 10.51 2.49
N LEU A 161 -10.01 9.87 1.94
CA LEU A 161 -8.83 10.58 1.46
C LEU A 161 -9.22 11.55 0.33
N GLY A 162 -10.02 11.10 -0.64
CA GLY A 162 -10.53 11.95 -1.72
C GLY A 162 -11.24 13.21 -1.21
N HIS A 163 -12.19 13.06 -0.29
CA HIS A 163 -12.90 14.17 0.34
C HIS A 163 -11.96 15.12 1.11
N TYR A 164 -11.00 14.57 1.85
CA TYR A 164 -10.00 15.39 2.52
C TYR A 164 -9.21 16.23 1.51
N ILE A 165 -8.73 15.61 0.42
CA ILE A 165 -7.98 16.31 -0.63
C ILE A 165 -8.84 17.35 -1.34
N SER A 166 -10.09 17.04 -1.68
CA SER A 166 -11.02 18.04 -2.24
C SER A 166 -11.17 19.26 -1.33
N LYS A 167 -11.34 19.02 -0.02
CA LYS A 167 -11.48 20.09 0.97
C LYS A 167 -10.22 20.97 1.07
N VAL A 168 -9.03 20.38 1.12
CA VAL A 168 -7.79 21.14 1.33
C VAL A 168 -7.28 21.81 0.05
N SER A 169 -7.51 21.21 -1.12
CA SER A 169 -7.13 21.78 -2.42
C SER A 169 -8.16 22.76 -2.97
N GLY A 170 -9.40 22.73 -2.47
CA GLY A 170 -10.53 23.49 -3.01
C GLY A 170 -10.97 23.02 -4.39
N ARG A 171 -10.66 21.76 -4.75
CA ARG A 171 -10.94 21.16 -6.05
C ARG A 171 -11.95 20.02 -5.92
N ASP A 172 -12.99 20.05 -6.73
CA ASP A 172 -13.95 18.95 -6.80
C ASP A 172 -13.33 17.75 -7.52
N LEU A 173 -13.47 16.58 -6.92
CA LEU A 173 -12.98 15.30 -7.42
C LEU A 173 -14.16 14.34 -7.59
N VAL A 174 -14.12 13.53 -8.65
CA VAL A 174 -15.04 12.39 -8.81
C VAL A 174 -14.46 11.21 -8.05
N LEU A 175 -15.16 10.75 -7.01
CA LEU A 175 -14.63 9.77 -6.07
C LEU A 175 -15.17 8.37 -6.32
N TRP A 176 -14.29 7.37 -6.29
CA TRP A 176 -14.71 5.99 -6.10
C TRP A 176 -15.21 5.78 -4.67
N ASP A 177 -16.32 5.06 -4.48
CA ASP A 177 -16.96 4.84 -3.18
C ASP A 177 -16.33 3.68 -2.38
N GLY A 178 -15.01 3.73 -2.19
CA GLY A 178 -14.27 2.76 -1.37
C GLY A 178 -13.80 3.36 -0.04
N SER A 179 -13.56 2.50 0.95
CA SER A 179 -13.09 2.91 2.28
C SER A 179 -12.32 1.79 2.99
N CYS A 180 -11.48 2.19 3.95
CA CYS A 180 -10.73 1.26 4.77
C CYS A 180 -11.52 0.91 6.05
N ILE A 181 -11.92 -0.36 6.20
CA ILE A 181 -12.69 -0.85 7.36
C ILE A 181 -12.03 -0.52 8.71
N VAL A 182 -10.69 -0.49 8.76
CA VAL A 182 -9.93 -0.17 9.99
C VAL A 182 -10.14 1.29 10.36
N HIS A 183 -10.15 2.18 9.37
CA HIS A 183 -10.34 3.61 9.60
C HIS A 183 -11.82 3.99 9.75
N GLU A 184 -12.76 3.20 9.21
CA GLU A 184 -14.19 3.37 9.48
C GLU A 184 -14.58 2.94 10.90
N ALA A 185 -13.76 2.13 11.57
CA ALA A 185 -14.01 1.74 12.96
C ALA A 185 -13.82 2.89 13.97
N PHE A 186 -13.19 4.00 13.56
CA PHE A 186 -13.11 5.21 14.39
C PHE A 186 -14.47 5.89 14.45
N SER A 187 -14.98 6.07 15.67
CA SER A 187 -16.28 6.69 15.95
C SER A 187 -16.07 7.96 16.76
N ILE A 188 -16.81 9.00 16.38
CA ILE A 188 -16.85 10.27 17.11
C ILE A 188 -17.24 10.06 18.58
N ASP A 189 -18.16 9.14 18.87
CA ASP A 189 -18.60 8.85 20.24
C ASP A 189 -17.46 8.28 21.08
N LYS A 190 -16.63 7.41 20.50
CA LYS A 190 -15.44 6.86 21.17
C LYS A 190 -14.39 7.94 21.42
N LEU A 191 -14.19 8.86 20.47
CA LEU A 191 -13.26 9.99 20.63
C LEU A 191 -13.74 10.96 21.72
N LEU A 192 -15.03 11.28 21.72
CA LEU A 192 -15.64 12.13 22.74
C LEU A 192 -15.60 11.49 24.13
N LYS A 193 -15.70 10.16 24.21
CA LYS A 193 -15.52 9.42 25.46
C LYS A 193 -14.08 9.54 25.97
N LEU A 194 -13.09 9.30 25.10
CA LEU A 194 -11.67 9.40 25.46
C LEU A 194 -11.26 10.83 25.86
N TYR A 195 -11.79 11.86 25.18
CA TYR A 195 -11.49 13.25 25.53
C TYR A 195 -11.99 13.66 26.93
N LYS A 196 -13.00 12.96 27.46
CA LYS A 196 -13.56 13.21 28.79
C LYS A 196 -12.80 12.50 29.91
N GLU A 197 -11.89 11.58 29.59
CA GLU A 197 -10.99 10.90 30.54
C GLU A 197 -9.76 11.75 30.83
#